data_AF-R7V4M0-F1
#
_entry.id   AF-R7V4M0-F1
#
_cell.length_a   1.000
_cell.length_b   1.000
_cell.length_c   1.000
_cell.angle_alpha   90.00
_cell.angle_beta   90.00
_cell.angle_gamma   90.00
#
_symmetry.space_group_name_H-M   'P 1'
#
loop_
_entity.id
_entity.type
_entity.pdbx_description
1 polymer ?
#
loop_
_entity_poly.entity_id
_entity_poly.type
_entity_poly.pdbx_seq_one_letter_code
_entity_poly.pdbx_strand_id
1 'polypeptide(L)' 'VLPHEFFKMMADEVRLRSLLQIARQGELCVCELVAALDEPQPKVSRHLAQMRNHGLLSTRRK' A
#
# COMPACT_ATOMS: atom_id res chain seq x y z
N VAL A 1 5.97 4.14 13.74
CA VAL A 1 5.49 5.35 13.03
C VAL A 1 4.76 6.21 14.03
N LEU A 2 5.12 7.48 14.17
CA LEU A 2 4.37 8.40 15.03
C LEU A 2 3.00 8.72 14.39
N PRO A 3 1.94 9.01 15.17
CA PRO A 3 0.60 9.22 14.61
C PRO A 3 0.55 10.26 13.48
N HIS A 4 1.23 11.40 13.64
CA HIS A 4 1.24 12.46 12.63
C HIS A 4 1.91 12.04 11.31
N GLU A 5 2.96 11.20 11.37
CA GLU A 5 3.62 10.65 10.19
C GLU A 5 2.73 9.64 9.47
N PHE A 6 2.01 8.82 10.24
CA PHE A 6 1.05 7.87 9.70
C PHE A 6 -0.05 8.58 8.93
N PHE A 7 -0.68 9.60 9.54
CA PHE A 7 -1.74 10.35 8.87
C PHE A 7 -1.22 11.12 7.66
N LYS A 8 -0.02 11.71 7.71
CA LYS A 8 0.62 12.34 6.55
C LYS A 8 0.86 11.34 5.41
N MET A 9 1.27 10.12 5.73
CA MET A 9 1.45 9.07 4.74
C MET A 9 0.09 8.60 4.18
N MET A 10 -0.94 8.43 5.01
CA MET A 10 -2.27 7.99 4.56
C MET A 10 -3.09 9.09 3.88
N ALA A 11 -2.60 10.32 3.79
CA ALA A 11 -3.25 11.41 3.05
C ALA A 11 -3.22 11.24 1.51
N ASP A 12 -2.59 10.17 1.01
CA ASP A 12 -2.57 9.81 -0.41
C ASP A 12 -3.55 8.69 -0.68
N GLU A 13 -4.40 8.88 -1.69
CA GLU A 13 -5.50 7.97 -2.00
C GLU A 13 -5.03 6.54 -2.31
N VAL A 14 -3.94 6.40 -3.08
CA VAL A 14 -3.42 5.08 -3.48
C VAL A 14 -2.92 4.33 -2.25
N ARG A 15 -2.19 4.99 -1.35
CA ARG A 15 -1.72 4.34 -0.10
C ARG A 15 -2.88 3.94 0.81
N LEU A 16 -3.87 4.81 0.99
CA LEU A 16 -5.02 4.52 1.85
C LEU A 16 -5.87 3.37 1.28
N ARG A 17 -6.18 3.40 -0.02
CA ARG A 17 -6.93 2.33 -0.69
C ARG A 17 -6.14 1.02 -0.70
N SER A 18 -4.81 1.06 -0.91
CA SER A 18 -3.96 -0.13 -0.81
C SER A 18 -4.05 -0.76 0.57
N LEU A 19 -3.94 0.04 1.64
CA LEU A 19 -4.04 -0.44 3.02
C LEU A 19 -5.40 -1.07 3.28
N LEU A 20 -6.49 -0.44 2.83
CA LEU A 20 -7.85 -0.97 2.98
C LEU A 20 -8.03 -2.31 2.27
N GLN A 21 -7.53 -2.46 1.04
CA GLN A 21 -7.65 -3.71 0.29
C GLN A 21 -6.86 -4.84 0.97
N ILE A 22 -5.63 -4.56 1.41
CA ILE A 22 -4.81 -5.53 2.14
C ILE A 22 -5.48 -5.93 3.47
N ALA A 23 -6.00 -4.96 4.22
CA ALA A 23 -6.69 -5.24 5.49
C ALA A 23 -7.94 -6.11 5.31
N ARG A 24 -8.66 -5.98 4.18
CA ARG A 24 -9.85 -6.78 3.86
C ARG A 24 -9.52 -8.19 3.38
N GLN A 25 -8.43 -8.36 2.63
CA GLN A 25 -8.08 -9.62 1.96
C GLN A 25 -6.98 -10.41 2.70
N GLY A 26 -6.31 -9.82 3.67
CA GLY A 26 -5.20 -10.40 4.43
C GLY A 26 -3.85 -10.24 3.72
N GLU A 27 -3.74 -10.75 2.49
CA GLU A 27 -2.57 -10.53 1.63
C GLU A 27 -3.00 -10.31 0.18
N LEU A 28 -2.25 -9.50 -0.57
CA LEU A 28 -2.46 -9.27 -1.99
C LEU A 28 -1.12 -9.13 -2.70
N CYS A 29 -1.02 -9.65 -3.92
CA CYS A 29 0.09 -9.36 -4.80
C CYS A 29 -0.07 -7.96 -5.45
N VAL A 30 1.01 -7.47 -6.06
CA VAL A 30 1.01 -6.15 -6.71
C VAL A 30 0.01 -6.10 -7.86
N CYS A 31 -0.15 -7.18 -8.63
CA CYS A 31 -1.09 -7.24 -9.75
C CYS A 31 -2.54 -7.12 -9.30
N GLU A 32 -2.91 -7.77 -8.20
CA GLU A 32 -4.26 -7.67 -7.62
C GLU A 32 -4.54 -6.25 -7.12
N LEU A 33 -3.55 -5.60 -6.50
CA LEU A 33 -3.68 -4.20 -6.08
C LEU A 33 -3.83 -3.25 -7.27
N VAL A 34 -3.06 -3.45 -8.35
CA VAL A 34 -3.21 -2.69 -9.59
C VAL A 34 -4.63 -2.80 -10.14
N ALA A 35 -5.17 -4.03 -10.21
CA ALA A 35 -6.53 -4.26 -10.68
C ALA A 35 -7.59 -3.65 -9.75
N ALA A 36 -7.42 -3.77 -8.43
CA ALA A 36 -8.38 -3.24 -7.45
C ALA A 36 -8.37 -1.71 -7.32
N LEU A 37 -7.24 -1.09 -7.63
CA LEU A 37 -7.05 0.36 -7.54
C LEU A 37 -7.34 1.08 -8.85
N ASP A 38 -7.31 0.34 -9.98
CA ASP A 38 -7.35 0.89 -11.34
C ASP A 38 -6.24 1.94 -11.57
N GLU A 39 -5.03 1.59 -11.13
CA GLU A 39 -3.87 2.48 -11.12
C GLU A 39 -2.63 1.80 -11.72
N PRO A 40 -1.77 2.53 -12.46
CA PRO A 40 -0.60 1.91 -13.08
C PRO A 40 0.35 1.24 -12.08
N GLN A 41 0.85 0.06 -12.43
CA GLN A 41 1.78 -0.72 -11.60
C GLN A 41 3.00 0.07 -11.09
N PRO A 42 3.66 0.95 -11.88
CA PRO A 42 4.79 1.74 -11.37
C PRO A 42 4.39 2.67 -10.22
N LYS A 43 3.18 3.25 -10.28
CA LYS A 43 2.64 4.12 -9.23
C LYS A 43 2.36 3.30 -7.98
N VAL A 44 1.58 2.23 -8.10
CA VAL A 44 1.24 1.32 -6.99
C VAL A 44 2.51 0.79 -6.31
N SER A 45 3.46 0.28 -7.10
CA SER A 45 4.73 -0.28 -6.58
C SER A 45 5.54 0.75 -5.78
N ARG A 46 5.61 2.00 -6.25
CA ARG A 46 6.28 3.09 -5.54
C ARG A 46 5.61 3.39 -4.19
N HIS A 47 4.28 3.45 -4.15
CA HIS A 47 3.53 3.67 -2.91
C HIS A 47 3.72 2.51 -1.91
N LEU A 48 3.65 1.26 -2.37
CA LEU A 48 3.89 0.08 -1.53
C LEU A 48 5.32 0.07 -0.96
N ALA A 49 6.32 0.44 -1.77
CA ALA A 49 7.70 0.56 -1.30
C ALA A 49 7.84 1.63 -0.20
N GLN A 50 7.18 2.78 -0.35
CA GLN A 50 7.16 3.83 0.67
C GLN A 50 6.53 3.34 1.98
N MET A 51 5.38 2.67 1.91
CA MET A 51 4.69 2.13 3.09
C MET A 51 5.52 1.05 3.79
N ARG A 52 6.18 0.18 3.03
CA ARG A 52 7.12 -0.82 3.57
C ARG A 52 8.30 -0.17 4.27
N ASN A 53 8.90 0.87 3.68
CA ASN A 53 10.04 1.57 4.27
C ASN A 53 9.67 2.25 5.61
N HIS A 54 8.40 2.60 5.81
CA HIS A 54 7.88 3.10 7.09
C HIS A 54 7.39 1.97 8.02
N GLY A 55 7.59 0.70 7.67
CA GLY A 55 7.21 -0.45 8.48
C GLY A 55 5.71 -0.73 8.54
N LEU A 56 4.90 -0.16 7.64
CA LEU A 56 3.45 -0.41 7.60
C LEU A 56 3.07 -1.71 6.90
N LEU A 57 3.88 -2.14 5.94
CA LEU A 57 3.60 -3.34 5.15
C LEU A 57 4.76 -4.31 5.29
N SER A 58 4.41 -5.59 5.36
CA SER A 58 5.34 -6.69 5.15
C SER A 58 5.19 -7.22 3.73
N THR A 59 6.26 -7.78 3.18
CA THR A 59 6.24 -8.34 1.82
C THR A 59 6.80 -9.74 1.83
N ARG A 60 6.13 -10.66 1.13
CA ARG A 60 6.64 -12.00 0.84
C ARG A 60 6.98 -12.09 -0.64
N ARG A 61 8.16 -12.61 -0.98
CA ARG A 61 8.48 -13.05 -2.34
C ARG A 61 8.35 -14.57 -2.36
N LYS A 62 7.58 -15.08 -3.32
CA LYS A 62 7.59 -16.48 -3.73
C LYS A 62 8.36 -16.58 -5.03
#